data_AF-A0AB35C1F8-F1
#
_entry.id   AF-A0AB35C1F8-F1
#
_cell.length_a   1.000
_cell.length_b   1.000
_cell.length_c   1.000
_cell.angle_alpha   90.00
_cell.angle_beta   90.00
_cell.angle_gamma   90.00
#
_symmetry.space_group_name_H-M   'P 1'
#
loop_
_entity.id
_entity.type
_entity.pdbx_description
1 polymer ?
#
loop_
_entity_poly.entity_id
_entity_poly.type
_entity_poly.pdbx_seq_one_letter_code
_entity_poly.pdbx_strand_id
1 'polypeptide(L)'
;MKGNKLCLCFLLAAGVGLGAHAQNKIAAPMKDVNQVVDNTLDSLNVVRSARPVSGSSRKGDNPVLFLVGNSTMRTGTLGNGNNGQWGWGYFEHEYFDENKITVENHALGGTSSRTFYNRLWPDVLKGVRKGDWVIIELGHNDNGPYDSGRARASIPGIGKDSLNVTIKETGAKETIYTYGEYMRRFIHDVKKKGAYPVLMSLTPRNAWEDADSTIITRVNQTFGLWAKQVAKKARIPFIDLNDISARKFEKFGKEKVKYMFYLDRIHTSAFGARVNAESAAEGIRNYKGLELARYLKPVEKDTVTGATRKKGNPVLFTVGDSTVKNTDKDENGMWGWGSVIHELFDTERISVENHAKAGRSARTYLDEGRWDKIYHALQPGDFVLIQFGHNDAGDINTGKARAELPGSGNESKVFKMEKTDSYQVVYSFGWYLRKFIMDVKEKGAVPIVLSHTPRNKFDNGEIERNTNSFGKWTREAAEAAGAYFIDLNKISGDKLQDMGYNQGLRVVGTYFNHDHTHTSLKGARMNARSIADGLKATDCPLKDFLK
;
A
#
# COMPACT_ATOMS: atom_id res chain seq x y z
N MET A 1 79.95 -29.29 41.06
CA MET A 1 79.00 -28.17 41.12
C MET A 1 77.79 -28.61 41.95
N LYS A 2 77.51 -27.86 43.02
CA LYS A 2 76.30 -27.76 43.89
C LYS A 2 75.15 -28.75 43.59
N GLY A 3 74.54 -29.50 44.50
CA GLY A 3 74.49 -29.46 45.97
C GLY A 3 73.03 -29.58 46.47
N ASN A 4 72.76 -30.54 47.37
CA ASN A 4 71.72 -30.62 48.43
C ASN A 4 70.21 -30.49 48.07
N LYS A 5 69.37 -31.50 48.38
CA LYS A 5 68.76 -31.94 49.66
C LYS A 5 67.50 -31.15 50.10
N LEU A 6 66.45 -31.93 50.39
CA LEU A 6 65.50 -31.86 51.52
C LEU A 6 64.11 -31.17 51.39
N CYS A 7 63.09 -32.00 51.66
CA CYS A 7 62.00 -31.86 52.65
C CYS A 7 60.79 -30.90 52.47
N LEU A 8 59.62 -31.57 52.42
CA LEU A 8 58.48 -31.52 53.37
C LEU A 8 57.38 -30.43 53.28
N CYS A 9 56.12 -30.94 53.31
CA CYS A 9 54.87 -30.32 53.82
C CYS A 9 54.30 -29.14 53.03
N PHE A 10 52.99 -28.87 52.90
CA PHE A 10 51.68 -29.24 53.46
C PHE A 10 50.66 -28.83 52.35
N LEU A 11 49.53 -29.50 52.08
CA LEU A 11 48.22 -29.23 52.68
C LEU A 11 47.16 -30.10 51.98
N LEU A 12 46.39 -30.85 52.77
CA LEU A 12 45.04 -31.27 52.40
C LEU A 12 44.16 -30.01 52.33
N ALA A 13 43.55 -29.75 51.18
CA ALA A 13 42.35 -28.92 51.10
C ALA A 13 41.21 -29.82 50.63
N ALA A 14 40.27 -30.07 51.55
CA ALA A 14 39.05 -30.80 51.30
C ALA A 14 38.28 -30.17 50.13
N GLY A 15 38.05 -30.95 49.08
CA GLY A 15 37.14 -30.58 48.00
C GLY A 15 35.71 -30.51 48.54
N VAL A 16 35.28 -29.31 48.94
CA VAL A 16 33.85 -29.02 49.05
C VAL A 16 33.34 -28.88 47.63
N GLY A 17 32.70 -29.96 47.14
CA GLY A 17 31.92 -29.94 45.93
C GLY A 17 30.77 -28.95 46.07
N LEU A 18 31.01 -27.69 45.69
CA LEU A 18 29.94 -26.79 45.31
C LEU A 18 29.52 -27.18 43.91
N GLY A 19 28.40 -27.90 43.84
CA GLY A 19 27.71 -28.16 42.59
C GLY A 19 27.50 -26.83 41.86
N ALA A 20 28.24 -26.64 40.76
CA ALA A 20 27.93 -25.63 39.80
C ALA A 20 26.56 -25.98 39.22
N HIS A 21 25.50 -25.39 39.75
CA HIS A 21 24.24 -25.28 39.03
C HIS A 21 24.60 -24.68 37.68
N ALA A 22 24.42 -25.47 36.62
CA ALA A 22 24.48 -24.98 35.26
C ALA A 22 23.50 -23.83 35.14
N GLN A 23 23.99 -22.59 35.26
CA GLN A 23 23.23 -21.43 34.81
C GLN A 23 23.05 -21.64 33.32
N ASN A 24 21.83 -22.04 32.92
CA ASN A 24 21.44 -22.03 31.52
C ASN A 24 21.86 -20.66 30.96
N LYS A 25 22.79 -20.65 30.00
CA LYS A 25 23.22 -19.42 29.34
C LYS A 25 22.00 -18.85 28.61
N ILE A 26 21.32 -17.89 29.24
CA ILE A 26 20.19 -17.18 28.64
C ILE A 26 20.72 -16.46 27.40
N ALA A 27 20.05 -16.64 26.27
CA ALA A 27 20.47 -16.03 25.01
C ALA A 27 20.55 -14.50 25.16
N ALA A 28 21.61 -13.91 24.59
CA ALA A 28 21.72 -12.46 24.50
C ALA A 28 20.56 -11.88 23.68
N PRO A 29 20.14 -10.63 23.97
CA PRO A 29 19.10 -10.00 23.17
C PRO A 29 19.54 -9.87 21.72
N MET A 30 18.60 -10.05 20.78
CA MET A 30 18.85 -9.72 19.39
C MET A 30 19.10 -8.22 19.24
N LYS A 31 20.12 -7.84 18.46
CA LYS A 31 20.45 -6.43 18.21
C LYS A 31 19.27 -5.71 17.56
N ASP A 32 18.95 -4.51 18.05
CA ASP A 32 18.03 -3.61 17.37
C ASP A 32 18.75 -3.00 16.15
N VAL A 33 18.58 -3.65 15.00
CA VAL A 33 19.12 -3.18 13.71
C VAL A 33 18.27 -2.10 13.06
N ASN A 34 17.07 -1.84 13.59
CA ASN A 34 16.14 -0.90 13.00
C ASN A 34 16.46 0.53 13.44
N GLN A 35 16.91 0.71 14.70
CA GLN A 35 17.11 2.03 15.33
C GLN A 35 15.90 2.97 15.16
N VAL A 36 14.72 2.44 14.81
CA VAL A 36 13.53 3.23 14.51
C VAL A 36 12.98 3.74 15.83
N VAL A 37 13.14 5.04 16.03
CA VAL A 37 12.52 5.77 17.12
C VAL A 37 11.05 5.98 16.78
N ASP A 38 10.20 5.01 17.14
CA ASP A 38 8.74 5.21 17.11
C ASP A 38 8.39 6.27 18.17
N ASN A 39 8.34 7.57 17.84
CA ASN A 39 8.11 8.69 18.77
C ASN A 39 6.74 8.65 19.52
N THR A 40 6.06 7.52 19.61
CA THR A 40 4.76 7.35 20.26
C THR A 40 4.81 7.09 21.77
N LEU A 41 5.95 7.30 22.43
CA LEU A 41 5.96 7.35 23.91
C LEU A 41 5.09 8.50 24.45
N ASP A 42 4.83 9.54 23.66
CA ASP A 42 4.04 10.71 24.06
C ASP A 42 2.52 10.50 24.09
N SER A 43 2.00 9.27 24.00
CA SER A 43 0.62 9.05 24.48
C SER A 43 0.19 7.58 24.57
N LEU A 44 0.67 6.84 25.57
CA LEU A 44 -0.04 5.61 25.97
C LEU A 44 -1.55 5.90 26.25
N ASN A 45 -1.92 7.14 26.61
CA ASN A 45 -3.30 7.55 26.83
C ASN A 45 -4.09 7.84 25.54
N VAL A 46 -3.56 8.63 24.59
CA VAL A 46 -4.23 8.90 23.29
C VAL A 46 -4.26 7.65 22.40
N VAL A 47 -3.22 6.81 22.45
CA VAL A 47 -3.23 5.57 21.66
C VAL A 47 -4.07 4.46 22.31
N ARG A 48 -4.36 4.55 23.61
CA ARG A 48 -5.40 3.71 24.24
C ARG A 48 -6.80 4.07 23.74
N SER A 49 -7.12 5.36 23.60
CA SER A 49 -8.41 5.82 23.05
C SER A 49 -8.59 5.54 21.55
N ALA A 50 -7.50 5.30 20.82
CA ALA A 50 -7.53 4.94 19.41
C ALA A 50 -7.92 3.48 19.13
N ARG A 51 -7.80 2.59 20.13
CA ARG A 51 -8.20 1.18 19.99
C ARG A 51 -9.69 1.03 20.31
N PRO A 52 -10.41 0.13 19.62
CA PRO A 52 -11.78 -0.17 19.98
C PRO A 52 -11.83 -0.75 21.41
N VAL A 53 -12.94 -0.50 22.10
CA VAL A 53 -13.24 -1.24 23.33
C VAL A 53 -13.37 -2.72 22.97
N SER A 54 -12.70 -3.60 23.70
CA SER A 54 -12.62 -5.01 23.30
C SER A 54 -14.00 -5.67 23.23
N GLY A 55 -14.32 -6.22 22.05
CA GLY A 55 -15.59 -6.86 21.74
C GLY A 55 -16.74 -5.89 21.44
N SER A 56 -16.49 -4.58 21.38
CA SER A 56 -17.54 -3.57 21.16
C SER A 56 -18.11 -3.57 19.74
N SER A 57 -17.41 -4.15 18.77
CA SER A 57 -17.90 -4.25 17.40
C SER A 57 -18.93 -5.37 17.19
N ARG A 58 -19.08 -6.27 18.16
CA ARG A 58 -19.89 -7.49 18.02
C ARG A 58 -21.33 -7.15 17.66
N LYS A 59 -21.85 -7.80 16.61
CA LYS A 59 -23.23 -7.71 16.16
C LYS A 59 -23.98 -9.00 16.51
N GLY A 60 -24.86 -8.97 17.51
CA GLY A 60 -25.59 -10.15 17.98
C GLY A 60 -24.65 -11.27 18.46
N ASP A 61 -24.90 -12.50 18.01
CA ASP A 61 -24.09 -13.68 18.34
C ASP A 61 -22.94 -13.93 17.34
N ASN A 62 -22.74 -13.04 16.37
CA ASN A 62 -21.65 -13.19 15.42
C ASN A 62 -20.29 -13.16 16.12
N PRO A 63 -19.30 -13.92 15.63
CA PRO A 63 -17.94 -13.83 16.13
C PRO A 63 -17.32 -12.47 15.83
N VAL A 64 -16.26 -12.16 16.57
CA VAL A 64 -15.34 -11.06 16.30
C VAL A 64 -13.97 -11.64 15.93
N LEU A 65 -13.36 -11.06 14.90
CA LEU A 65 -11.95 -11.27 14.57
C LEU A 65 -11.11 -10.20 15.27
N PHE A 66 -10.36 -10.60 16.30
CA PHE A 66 -9.41 -9.74 17.00
C PHE A 66 -8.04 -9.80 16.32
N LEU A 67 -7.48 -8.64 15.97
CA LEU A 67 -6.12 -8.52 15.45
C LEU A 67 -5.18 -8.02 16.54
N VAL A 68 -4.15 -8.82 16.84
CA VAL A 68 -3.12 -8.56 17.85
C VAL A 68 -1.78 -8.38 17.15
N GLY A 69 -1.22 -7.18 17.19
CA GLY A 69 0.03 -6.91 16.51
C GLY A 69 0.68 -5.57 16.86
N ASN A 70 1.60 -5.17 15.98
CA ASN A 70 2.52 -4.05 16.18
C ASN A 70 2.24 -2.87 15.22
N SER A 71 3.24 -2.01 14.97
CA SER A 71 3.11 -0.83 14.10
C SER A 71 2.79 -1.14 12.64
N THR A 72 3.11 -2.34 12.14
CA THR A 72 2.77 -2.74 10.77
C THR A 72 1.32 -3.20 10.62
N MET A 73 0.61 -3.43 11.73
CA MET A 73 -0.80 -3.82 11.78
C MET A 73 -1.72 -2.70 12.32
N ARG A 74 -1.20 -1.71 13.07
CA ARG A 74 -1.98 -0.66 13.77
C ARG A 74 -2.92 0.19 12.89
N THR A 75 -3.93 0.79 13.53
CA THR A 75 -4.83 1.83 12.97
C THR A 75 -4.13 3.19 12.83
N GLY A 76 -3.09 3.27 12.01
CA GLY A 76 -2.29 4.48 11.81
C GLY A 76 -1.58 4.99 13.08
N THR A 77 -0.71 5.99 12.92
CA THR A 77 -0.11 6.68 14.09
C THR A 77 -1.18 7.47 14.83
N LEU A 78 -1.17 7.44 16.17
CA LEU A 78 -2.20 8.02 17.04
C LEU A 78 -3.66 7.58 16.79
N GLY A 79 -3.90 6.54 15.98
CA GLY A 79 -5.27 6.12 15.65
C GLY A 79 -5.87 6.75 14.40
N ASN A 80 -5.16 7.66 13.73
CA ASN A 80 -5.74 8.48 12.65
C ASN A 80 -4.85 8.60 11.40
N GLY A 81 -3.62 8.08 11.45
CA GLY A 81 -2.70 8.11 10.31
C GLY A 81 -2.17 9.51 9.97
N ASN A 82 -2.11 10.41 10.95
CA ASN A 82 -1.65 11.80 10.76
C ASN A 82 -0.21 11.98 10.27
N ASN A 83 0.57 10.90 10.24
CA ASN A 83 1.91 10.87 9.66
C ASN A 83 1.99 10.08 8.34
N GLY A 84 0.85 9.71 7.74
CA GLY A 84 0.77 9.00 6.46
C GLY A 84 1.06 7.50 6.52
N GLN A 85 1.46 6.98 7.68
CA GLN A 85 1.73 5.56 7.87
C GLN A 85 0.49 4.81 8.35
N TRP A 86 0.23 3.66 7.74
CA TRP A 86 -0.90 2.79 8.04
C TRP A 86 -0.44 1.36 8.23
N GLY A 87 -1.09 0.64 9.16
CA GLY A 87 -0.91 -0.79 9.31
C GLY A 87 -2.03 -1.57 8.61
N TRP A 88 -1.73 -2.79 8.18
CA TRP A 88 -2.64 -3.60 7.36
C TRP A 88 -3.94 -3.96 8.09
N GLY A 89 -3.89 -4.15 9.41
CA GLY A 89 -5.06 -4.48 10.22
C GLY A 89 -6.15 -3.39 10.20
N TYR A 90 -5.82 -2.16 9.81
CA TYR A 90 -6.83 -1.11 9.57
C TYR A 90 -7.74 -1.46 8.38
N PHE A 91 -7.18 -2.01 7.30
CA PHE A 91 -7.90 -2.30 6.05
C PHE A 91 -8.49 -3.72 6.01
N GLU A 92 -8.13 -4.59 6.96
CA GLU A 92 -8.54 -6.00 6.95
C GLU A 92 -10.07 -6.19 6.94
N HIS A 93 -10.81 -5.28 7.60
CA HIS A 93 -12.27 -5.31 7.64
C HIS A 93 -12.93 -5.28 6.25
N GLU A 94 -12.25 -4.73 5.24
CA GLU A 94 -12.79 -4.62 3.88
C GLU A 94 -13.00 -6.00 3.23
N TYR A 95 -12.25 -7.02 3.67
CA TYR A 95 -12.27 -8.39 3.12
C TYR A 95 -13.25 -9.33 3.81
N PHE A 96 -13.90 -8.92 4.90
CA PHE A 96 -14.82 -9.75 5.68
C PHE A 96 -16.28 -9.29 5.52
N ASP A 97 -17.20 -10.25 5.46
CA ASP A 97 -18.63 -9.99 5.46
C ASP A 97 -19.08 -9.52 6.85
N GLU A 98 -19.31 -8.22 6.97
CA GLU A 98 -19.62 -7.56 8.25
C GLU A 98 -20.95 -8.00 8.89
N ASN A 99 -21.77 -8.74 8.15
CA ASN A 99 -23.01 -9.34 8.65
C ASN A 99 -22.78 -10.72 9.27
N LYS A 100 -21.57 -11.29 9.14
CA LYS A 100 -21.21 -12.61 9.67
C LYS A 100 -20.07 -12.55 10.69
N ILE A 101 -19.18 -11.57 10.58
CA ILE A 101 -18.08 -11.34 11.53
C ILE A 101 -17.71 -9.86 11.52
N THR A 102 -17.28 -9.30 12.65
CA THR A 102 -16.65 -7.98 12.69
C THR A 102 -15.16 -8.09 12.95
N VAL A 103 -14.38 -7.11 12.47
CA VAL A 103 -12.92 -7.09 12.64
C VAL A 103 -12.53 -5.98 13.62
N GLU A 104 -11.83 -6.34 14.69
CA GLU A 104 -11.31 -5.40 15.69
C GLU A 104 -9.79 -5.37 15.71
N ASN A 105 -9.24 -4.23 15.32
CA ASN A 105 -7.79 -4.05 15.34
C ASN A 105 -7.31 -3.51 16.69
N HIS A 106 -6.66 -4.38 17.47
CA HIS A 106 -6.08 -4.05 18.78
C HIS A 106 -4.57 -3.79 18.71
N ALA A 107 -3.97 -3.82 17.51
CA ALA A 107 -2.55 -3.62 17.32
C ALA A 107 -2.08 -2.23 17.77
N LEU A 108 -0.87 -2.17 18.33
CA LEU A 108 -0.27 -0.93 18.83
C LEU A 108 1.18 -0.77 18.37
N GLY A 109 1.51 0.44 17.92
CA GLY A 109 2.89 0.81 17.55
C GLY A 109 3.89 0.55 18.68
N GLY A 110 5.12 0.21 18.32
CA GLY A 110 6.21 -0.03 19.27
C GLY A 110 6.12 -1.29 20.14
N THR A 111 5.00 -2.03 20.12
CA THR A 111 4.81 -3.22 20.97
C THR A 111 5.48 -4.47 20.41
N SER A 112 6.00 -5.29 21.34
CA SER A 112 6.61 -6.60 21.13
C SER A 112 5.70 -7.70 21.71
N SER A 113 6.07 -8.98 21.55
CA SER A 113 5.33 -10.08 22.21
C SER A 113 5.21 -9.86 23.71
N ARG A 114 6.29 -9.40 24.35
CA ARG A 114 6.37 -9.09 25.78
C ARG A 114 5.47 -7.93 26.17
N THR A 115 5.67 -6.78 25.54
CA THR A 115 4.99 -5.54 25.99
C THR A 115 3.50 -5.57 25.66
N PHE A 116 3.11 -6.17 24.54
CA PHE A 116 1.69 -6.38 24.23
C PHE A 116 1.05 -7.32 25.25
N TYR A 117 1.67 -8.48 25.52
CA TYR A 117 1.13 -9.46 26.46
C TYR A 117 0.97 -8.88 27.88
N ASN A 118 1.97 -8.15 28.37
CA ASN A 118 1.94 -7.63 29.73
C ASN A 118 0.98 -6.43 29.90
N ARG A 119 0.82 -5.59 28.88
CA ARG A 119 0.18 -4.26 29.05
C ARG A 119 -1.15 -4.09 28.34
N LEU A 120 -1.43 -4.87 27.30
CA LEU A 120 -2.60 -4.69 26.44
C LEU A 120 -3.48 -5.94 26.35
N TRP A 121 -2.85 -7.12 26.32
CA TRP A 121 -3.55 -8.39 26.17
C TRP A 121 -4.63 -8.63 27.24
N PRO A 122 -4.44 -8.30 28.53
CA PRO A 122 -5.48 -8.52 29.53
C PRO A 122 -6.79 -7.80 29.20
N ASP A 123 -6.73 -6.61 28.59
CA ASP A 123 -7.93 -5.87 28.20
C ASP A 123 -8.57 -6.43 26.93
N VAL A 124 -7.77 -6.87 25.95
CA VAL A 124 -8.28 -7.55 24.75
C VAL A 124 -8.96 -8.87 25.11
N LEU A 125 -8.37 -9.64 26.03
CA LEU A 125 -8.89 -10.94 26.44
C LEU A 125 -10.24 -10.84 27.17
N LYS A 126 -10.61 -9.68 27.72
CA LYS A 126 -11.93 -9.45 28.34
C LYS A 126 -13.06 -9.54 27.31
N GLY A 127 -12.86 -9.04 26.09
CA GLY A 127 -13.88 -9.05 25.03
C GLY A 127 -13.93 -10.33 24.20
N VAL A 128 -12.87 -11.15 24.25
CA VAL A 128 -12.81 -12.46 23.57
C VAL A 128 -13.79 -13.45 24.23
N ARG A 129 -14.62 -14.08 23.40
CA ARG A 129 -15.65 -15.07 23.73
C ARG A 129 -15.48 -16.34 22.90
N LYS A 130 -16.22 -17.39 23.27
CA LYS A 130 -16.27 -18.64 22.53
C LYS A 130 -16.69 -18.38 21.07
N GLY A 131 -15.99 -18.99 20.12
CA GLY A 131 -16.28 -18.85 18.69
C GLY A 131 -15.56 -17.69 17.99
N ASP A 132 -14.97 -16.76 18.75
CA ASP A 132 -14.17 -15.67 18.17
C ASP A 132 -12.87 -16.16 17.55
N TRP A 133 -12.28 -15.31 16.72
CA TRP A 133 -10.98 -15.55 16.10
C TRP A 133 -9.96 -14.54 16.60
N VAL A 134 -8.72 -14.97 16.81
CA VAL A 134 -7.63 -14.08 17.23
C VAL A 134 -6.41 -14.32 16.34
N ILE A 135 -6.09 -13.34 15.49
CA ILE A 135 -4.85 -13.33 14.69
C ILE A 135 -3.76 -12.61 15.48
N ILE A 136 -2.60 -13.26 15.62
CA ILE A 136 -1.44 -12.73 16.34
C ILE A 136 -0.25 -12.62 15.37
N GLU A 137 0.26 -11.41 15.21
CA GLU A 137 1.45 -11.07 14.40
C GLU A 137 2.38 -10.14 15.19
N LEU A 138 3.40 -10.71 15.83
CA LEU A 138 4.36 -10.00 16.69
C LEU A 138 5.78 -10.49 16.41
N GLY A 139 6.78 -9.63 16.65
CA GLY A 139 8.20 -9.91 16.34
C GLY A 139 8.98 -8.73 15.78
N HIS A 140 8.34 -7.73 15.14
CA HIS A 140 9.05 -6.56 14.59
C HIS A 140 9.83 -5.77 15.66
N ASN A 141 9.36 -5.80 16.91
CA ASN A 141 9.87 -5.03 18.04
C ASN A 141 10.46 -5.93 19.15
N ASP A 142 10.66 -7.21 18.88
CA ASP A 142 11.12 -8.19 19.87
C ASP A 142 12.65 -8.22 20.05
N ASN A 143 13.35 -7.38 19.29
CA ASN A 143 14.77 -7.10 19.41
C ASN A 143 15.04 -5.93 20.38
N GLY A 144 16.30 -5.74 20.75
CA GLY A 144 16.77 -4.64 21.60
C GLY A 144 17.11 -5.08 23.03
N PRO A 145 17.47 -4.14 23.92
CA PRO A 145 17.85 -4.44 25.30
C PRO A 145 16.71 -5.07 26.11
N TYR A 146 17.07 -5.91 27.08
CA TYR A 146 16.13 -6.53 28.02
C TYR A 146 15.65 -5.58 29.11
N ASP A 147 16.50 -4.67 29.57
CA ASP A 147 16.35 -3.95 30.84
C ASP A 147 16.65 -2.44 30.77
N SER A 148 17.01 -1.91 29.60
CA SER A 148 17.41 -0.51 29.42
C SER A 148 16.77 0.12 28.18
N GLY A 149 16.71 1.45 28.11
CA GLY A 149 16.10 2.21 27.03
C GLY A 149 14.68 1.70 26.73
N ARG A 150 14.45 1.26 25.48
CA ARG A 150 13.25 0.51 25.13
C ARG A 150 13.39 -0.95 25.54
N ALA A 151 13.15 -1.23 26.82
CA ALA A 151 13.15 -2.57 27.39
C ALA A 151 11.93 -3.40 26.94
N ARG A 152 11.92 -3.83 25.67
CA ARG A 152 10.80 -4.53 25.02
C ARG A 152 11.14 -5.91 24.48
N ALA A 153 12.42 -6.28 24.46
CA ALA A 153 12.84 -7.53 23.84
C ALA A 153 12.29 -8.77 24.55
N SER A 154 12.09 -9.84 23.76
CA SER A 154 11.84 -11.19 24.24
C SER A 154 13.11 -12.04 24.07
N ILE A 155 13.23 -13.13 24.84
CA ILE A 155 14.39 -14.01 24.72
C ILE A 155 14.30 -14.76 23.36
N PRO A 156 15.37 -14.80 22.55
CA PRO A 156 15.34 -15.46 21.25
C PRO A 156 14.93 -16.94 21.31
N GLY A 157 14.16 -17.37 20.31
CA GLY A 157 13.81 -18.78 20.12
C GLY A 157 12.46 -19.20 20.68
N ILE A 158 12.26 -20.52 20.66
CA ILE A 158 11.02 -21.19 21.08
C ILE A 158 11.18 -21.96 22.40
N GLY A 159 12.15 -21.59 23.23
CA GLY A 159 12.40 -22.26 24.50
C GLY A 159 11.30 -22.05 25.54
N LYS A 160 11.63 -22.31 26.80
CA LYS A 160 10.84 -21.92 27.98
C LYS A 160 11.65 -21.05 28.94
N ASP A 161 12.78 -20.53 28.47
CA ASP A 161 13.66 -19.72 29.28
C ASP A 161 12.96 -18.45 29.73
N SER A 162 13.35 -18.00 30.93
CA SER A 162 12.87 -16.78 31.53
C SER A 162 14.01 -16.02 32.22
N LEU A 163 13.91 -14.70 32.24
CA LEU A 163 14.87 -13.81 32.88
C LEU A 163 14.13 -12.79 33.73
N ASN A 164 14.48 -12.67 35.01
CA ASN A 164 14.02 -11.55 35.83
C ASN A 164 14.94 -10.35 35.59
N VAL A 165 14.36 -9.21 35.24
CA VAL A 165 15.09 -7.95 35.05
C VAL A 165 14.50 -6.85 35.93
N THR A 166 15.35 -5.88 36.24
CA THR A 166 14.93 -4.59 36.77
C THR A 166 15.14 -3.57 35.67
N ILE A 167 14.06 -2.93 35.22
CA ILE A 167 14.13 -1.88 34.19
C ILE A 167 14.91 -0.70 34.77
N LYS A 168 16.07 -0.37 34.18
CA LYS A 168 17.01 0.62 34.70
C LYS A 168 16.37 2.00 34.86
N GLU A 169 15.48 2.36 33.95
CA GLU A 169 14.84 3.67 33.92
C GLU A 169 13.70 3.83 34.92
N THR A 170 13.06 2.74 35.35
CA THR A 170 11.83 2.80 36.18
C THR A 170 11.92 2.03 37.49
N GLY A 171 12.94 1.19 37.66
CA GLY A 171 13.04 0.24 38.78
C GLY A 171 12.01 -0.90 38.73
N ALA A 172 11.16 -0.95 37.71
CA ALA A 172 10.14 -1.98 37.58
C ALA A 172 10.78 -3.36 37.44
N LYS A 173 10.27 -4.35 38.18
CA LYS A 173 10.71 -5.74 38.07
C LYS A 173 9.80 -6.47 37.09
N GLU A 174 10.39 -7.10 36.08
CA GLU A 174 9.65 -7.86 35.07
C GLU A 174 10.29 -9.23 34.83
N THR A 175 9.47 -10.26 34.59
CA THR A 175 9.92 -11.55 34.06
C THR A 175 9.76 -11.55 32.54
N ILE A 176 10.88 -11.69 31.85
CA ILE A 176 10.97 -11.84 30.39
C ILE A 176 10.91 -13.32 30.07
N TYR A 177 10.18 -13.69 29.03
CA TYR A 177 10.16 -15.04 28.49
C TYR A 177 10.71 -15.10 27.06
N THR A 178 10.97 -16.31 26.57
CA THR A 178 11.22 -16.50 25.13
C THR A 178 10.05 -16.04 24.26
N TYR A 179 10.34 -15.61 23.04
CA TYR A 179 9.30 -15.28 22.05
C TYR A 179 8.27 -16.40 21.93
N GLY A 180 8.73 -17.65 21.80
CA GLY A 180 7.83 -18.79 21.68
C GLY A 180 6.98 -19.05 22.92
N GLU A 181 7.46 -18.70 24.11
CA GLU A 181 6.67 -18.79 25.34
C GLU A 181 5.57 -17.73 25.40
N TYR A 182 5.83 -16.49 24.99
CA TYR A 182 4.76 -15.49 24.84
C TYR A 182 3.69 -15.95 23.84
N MET A 183 4.10 -16.46 22.68
CA MET A 183 3.15 -16.99 21.68
C MET A 183 2.28 -18.12 22.26
N ARG A 184 2.87 -19.06 23.02
CA ARG A 184 2.09 -20.12 23.70
C ARG A 184 1.07 -19.57 24.68
N ARG A 185 1.41 -18.52 25.41
CA ARG A 185 0.51 -17.91 26.39
C ARG A 185 -0.70 -17.27 25.73
N PHE A 186 -0.50 -16.48 24.67
CA PHE A 186 -1.61 -15.99 23.84
C PHE A 186 -2.51 -17.14 23.36
N ILE A 187 -1.91 -18.20 22.79
CA ILE A 187 -2.65 -19.37 22.30
C ILE A 187 -3.44 -20.04 23.43
N HIS A 188 -2.84 -20.21 24.60
CA HIS A 188 -3.48 -20.82 25.76
C HIS A 188 -4.70 -20.00 26.21
N ASP A 189 -4.53 -18.69 26.36
CA ASP A 189 -5.59 -17.79 26.80
C ASP A 189 -6.77 -17.76 25.82
N VAL A 190 -6.48 -17.69 24.51
CA VAL A 190 -7.49 -17.73 23.45
C VAL A 190 -8.27 -19.06 23.49
N LYS A 191 -7.57 -20.19 23.57
CA LYS A 191 -8.22 -21.51 23.67
C LYS A 191 -9.03 -21.66 24.95
N LYS A 192 -8.57 -21.11 26.08
CA LYS A 192 -9.29 -21.12 27.35
C LYS A 192 -10.61 -20.35 27.29
N LYS A 193 -10.71 -19.32 26.44
CA LYS A 193 -11.97 -18.62 26.13
C LYS A 193 -12.87 -19.36 25.14
N GLY A 194 -12.42 -20.48 24.57
CA GLY A 194 -13.13 -21.19 23.51
C GLY A 194 -13.06 -20.49 22.15
N ALA A 195 -12.10 -19.58 21.97
CA ALA A 195 -11.81 -18.88 20.72
C ALA A 195 -10.70 -19.60 19.92
N TYR A 196 -10.52 -19.20 18.66
CA TYR A 196 -9.61 -19.83 17.70
C TYR A 196 -8.38 -18.95 17.43
N PRO A 197 -7.18 -19.34 17.89
CA PRO A 197 -5.96 -18.59 17.62
C PRO A 197 -5.37 -18.93 16.24
N VAL A 198 -4.86 -17.92 15.55
CA VAL A 198 -4.11 -18.02 14.30
C VAL A 198 -2.80 -17.23 14.46
N LEU A 199 -1.66 -17.83 14.13
CA LEU A 199 -0.40 -17.08 14.06
C LEU A 199 -0.11 -16.63 12.62
N MET A 200 0.39 -15.41 12.48
CA MET A 200 0.93 -14.90 11.22
C MET A 200 2.41 -14.53 11.39
N SER A 201 3.21 -14.77 10.36
CA SER A 201 4.54 -14.16 10.28
C SER A 201 4.44 -12.65 10.07
N LEU A 202 5.49 -11.93 10.45
CA LEU A 202 5.65 -10.50 10.22
C LEU A 202 5.52 -10.11 8.75
N THR A 203 5.03 -8.91 8.47
CA THR A 203 5.08 -8.34 7.11
C THR A 203 6.53 -8.13 6.64
N PRO A 204 6.81 -8.22 5.32
CA PRO A 204 8.14 -7.92 4.80
C PRO A 204 8.42 -6.43 4.84
N ARG A 205 9.70 -6.08 4.86
CA ARG A 205 10.18 -4.70 4.76
C ARG A 205 10.47 -4.37 3.30
N ASN A 206 10.67 -3.09 2.99
CA ASN A 206 11.32 -2.68 1.73
C ASN A 206 12.83 -2.99 1.79
N ALA A 207 13.18 -4.27 1.96
CA ALA A 207 14.53 -4.79 2.07
C ALA A 207 14.72 -5.85 0.99
N TRP A 208 15.81 -5.72 0.23
CA TRP A 208 16.16 -6.59 -0.89
C TRP A 208 17.50 -7.25 -0.54
N GLU A 209 17.69 -8.51 -0.93
CA GLU A 209 18.89 -9.30 -0.56
C GLU A 209 20.20 -8.59 -0.97
N ASP A 210 20.19 -7.89 -2.10
CA ASP A 210 21.29 -7.03 -2.55
C ASP A 210 20.79 -5.86 -3.44
N ALA A 211 21.72 -4.99 -3.85
CA ALA A 211 21.45 -3.76 -4.59
C ALA A 211 20.73 -4.00 -5.94
N ASP A 212 20.96 -5.16 -6.56
CA ASP A 212 20.41 -5.52 -7.89
C ASP A 212 19.32 -6.60 -7.78
N SER A 213 19.16 -7.22 -6.61
CA SER A 213 18.24 -8.31 -6.36
C SER A 213 16.79 -7.95 -6.66
N THR A 214 16.07 -8.89 -7.26
CA THR A 214 14.60 -8.85 -7.39
C THR A 214 13.92 -9.56 -6.23
N ILE A 215 14.68 -9.98 -5.21
CA ILE A 215 14.22 -10.79 -4.08
C ILE A 215 14.17 -9.96 -2.80
N ILE A 216 13.00 -9.95 -2.17
CA ILE A 216 12.77 -9.31 -0.86
C ILE A 216 13.42 -10.14 0.26
N THR A 217 14.02 -9.49 1.26
CA THR A 217 14.56 -10.21 2.41
C THR A 217 13.44 -10.80 3.26
N ARG A 218 13.43 -12.13 3.42
CA ARG A 218 12.45 -12.85 4.26
C ARG A 218 12.86 -12.85 5.72
N VAL A 219 11.88 -12.79 6.63
CA VAL A 219 12.11 -12.98 8.08
C VAL A 219 11.86 -14.44 8.47
N ASN A 220 12.47 -15.38 7.73
CA ASN A 220 12.21 -16.82 7.81
C ASN A 220 13.24 -17.61 8.64
N GLN A 221 14.17 -16.92 9.31
CA GLN A 221 15.17 -17.54 10.20
C GLN A 221 14.92 -17.25 11.69
N THR A 222 14.11 -16.23 12.01
CA THR A 222 13.87 -15.77 13.38
C THR A 222 12.37 -15.78 13.71
N PHE A 223 11.76 -14.62 13.99
CA PHE A 223 10.38 -14.52 14.50
C PHE A 223 9.35 -15.21 13.61
N GLY A 224 9.46 -15.10 12.28
CA GLY A 224 8.57 -15.82 11.36
C GLY A 224 8.72 -17.34 11.48
N LEU A 225 9.95 -17.84 11.58
CA LEU A 225 10.22 -19.26 11.81
C LEU A 225 9.73 -19.73 13.17
N TRP A 226 9.98 -18.97 14.22
CA TRP A 226 9.59 -19.31 15.59
C TRP A 226 8.07 -19.34 15.74
N ALA A 227 7.35 -18.38 15.15
CA ALA A 227 5.89 -18.39 15.09
C ALA A 227 5.37 -19.64 14.38
N LYS A 228 5.95 -19.99 13.21
CA LYS A 228 5.63 -21.21 12.46
C LYS A 228 5.83 -22.47 13.30
N GLN A 229 6.96 -22.57 13.99
CA GLN A 229 7.28 -23.73 14.84
C GLN A 229 6.35 -23.83 16.04
N VAL A 230 5.98 -22.71 16.68
CA VAL A 230 5.03 -22.67 17.80
C VAL A 230 3.64 -23.10 17.33
N ALA A 231 3.15 -22.55 16.21
CA ALA A 231 1.85 -22.91 15.64
C ALA A 231 1.78 -24.41 15.30
N LYS A 232 2.85 -24.95 14.68
CA LYS A 232 2.96 -26.39 14.39
C LYS A 232 2.87 -27.23 15.67
N LYS A 233 3.63 -26.88 16.71
CA LYS A 233 3.62 -27.59 18.01
C LYS A 233 2.26 -27.48 18.72
N ALA A 234 1.61 -26.33 18.63
CA ALA A 234 0.31 -26.07 19.24
C ALA A 234 -0.89 -26.59 18.41
N ARG A 235 -0.63 -27.10 17.20
CA ARG A 235 -1.62 -27.56 16.22
C ARG A 235 -2.68 -26.49 15.93
N ILE A 236 -2.22 -25.29 15.58
CA ILE A 236 -3.08 -24.17 15.17
C ILE A 236 -2.65 -23.65 13.80
N PRO A 237 -3.50 -22.91 13.08
CA PRO A 237 -3.15 -22.33 11.80
C PRO A 237 -1.95 -21.38 11.88
N PHE A 238 -1.09 -21.45 10.86
CA PHE A 238 -0.01 -20.49 10.62
C PHE A 238 -0.10 -20.00 9.18
N ILE A 239 -0.18 -18.69 8.99
CA ILE A 239 -0.18 -18.06 7.68
C ILE A 239 1.14 -17.31 7.50
N ASP A 240 1.88 -17.65 6.44
CA ASP A 240 3.16 -17.05 6.11
C ASP A 240 2.98 -15.72 5.35
N LEU A 241 2.38 -14.73 6.04
CA LEU A 241 2.14 -13.39 5.51
C LEU A 241 3.43 -12.72 4.98
N ASN A 242 4.60 -13.08 5.52
CA ASN A 242 5.88 -12.57 5.07
C ASN A 242 6.12 -12.97 3.61
N ASP A 243 5.99 -14.26 3.31
CA ASP A 243 6.24 -14.80 1.98
C ASP A 243 5.15 -14.39 0.99
N ILE A 244 3.87 -14.39 1.39
CA ILE A 244 2.76 -13.99 0.52
C ILE A 244 2.94 -12.53 0.06
N SER A 245 3.16 -11.60 0.99
CA SER A 245 3.40 -10.20 0.66
C SER A 245 4.72 -9.99 -0.10
N ALA A 246 5.78 -10.71 0.26
CA ALA A 246 7.07 -10.56 -0.40
C ALA A 246 6.99 -10.93 -1.88
N ARG A 247 6.32 -12.03 -2.23
CA ARG A 247 6.12 -12.42 -3.65
C ARG A 247 5.39 -11.36 -4.47
N LYS A 248 4.41 -10.66 -3.87
CA LYS A 248 3.74 -9.53 -4.53
C LYS A 248 4.73 -8.39 -4.76
N PHE A 249 5.51 -8.02 -3.76
CA PHE A 249 6.54 -6.97 -3.88
C PHE A 249 7.60 -7.30 -4.94
N GLU A 250 8.04 -8.55 -5.05
CA GLU A 250 8.98 -8.98 -6.09
C GLU A 250 8.39 -8.83 -7.49
N LYS A 251 7.12 -9.19 -7.68
CA LYS A 251 6.40 -8.98 -8.94
C LYS A 251 6.26 -7.50 -9.28
N PHE A 252 6.02 -6.66 -8.28
CA PHE A 252 5.88 -5.22 -8.44
C PHE A 252 7.22 -4.53 -8.77
N GLY A 253 8.32 -5.06 -8.24
CA GLY A 253 9.66 -4.50 -8.39
C GLY A 253 9.94 -3.29 -7.48
N LYS A 254 11.22 -2.94 -7.39
CA LYS A 254 11.77 -1.92 -6.45
C LYS A 254 11.06 -0.58 -6.52
N GLU A 255 10.90 -0.01 -7.71
CA GLU A 255 10.32 1.33 -7.88
C GLU A 255 8.87 1.39 -7.42
N LYS A 256 8.07 0.37 -7.75
CA LYS A 256 6.67 0.29 -7.33
C LYS A 256 6.55 0.08 -5.81
N VAL A 257 7.43 -0.73 -5.23
CA VAL A 257 7.43 -0.99 -3.78
C VAL A 257 7.84 0.24 -2.96
N LYS A 258 8.65 1.16 -3.50
CA LYS A 258 9.06 2.39 -2.76
C LYS A 258 7.88 3.16 -2.18
N TYR A 259 6.80 3.30 -2.95
CA TYR A 259 5.63 4.07 -2.47
C TYR A 259 4.64 3.27 -1.61
N MET A 260 4.82 1.96 -1.52
CA MET A 260 4.08 1.12 -0.56
C MET A 260 4.54 1.38 0.87
N PHE A 261 5.70 2.02 1.04
CA PHE A 261 6.26 2.44 2.31
C PHE A 261 6.26 3.97 2.42
N TYR A 262 6.26 4.49 3.65
CA TYR A 262 6.25 5.93 3.89
C TYR A 262 7.19 6.32 5.04
N LEU A 263 8.07 7.28 4.77
CA LEU A 263 9.15 7.80 5.65
C LEU A 263 10.29 6.81 5.95
N ASP A 264 10.03 5.51 6.00
CA ASP A 264 11.04 4.49 6.27
C ASP A 264 10.76 3.19 5.49
N ARG A 265 11.53 2.13 5.76
CA ARG A 265 11.47 0.84 5.03
C ARG A 265 10.61 -0.23 5.74
N ILE A 266 9.95 0.13 6.84
CA ILE A 266 9.19 -0.79 7.70
C ILE A 266 7.70 -0.45 7.67
N HIS A 267 7.37 0.83 7.78
CA HIS A 267 5.99 1.30 7.88
C HIS A 267 5.41 1.59 6.50
N THR A 268 4.24 1.00 6.25
CA THR A 268 3.56 1.13 4.98
C THR A 268 2.80 2.44 4.85
N SER A 269 2.70 2.95 3.63
CA SER A 269 1.64 3.89 3.25
C SER A 269 0.29 3.16 3.24
N ALA A 270 -0.81 3.88 2.98
CA ALA A 270 -2.11 3.23 2.77
C ALA A 270 -2.06 2.17 1.65
N PHE A 271 -1.27 2.38 0.60
CA PHE A 271 -1.11 1.42 -0.49
C PHE A 271 -0.48 0.11 -0.02
N GLY A 272 0.66 0.17 0.68
CA GLY A 272 1.32 -1.04 1.16
C GLY A 272 0.54 -1.78 2.23
N ALA A 273 -0.17 -1.03 3.08
CA ALA A 273 -1.02 -1.61 4.11
C ALA A 273 -2.19 -2.40 3.50
N ARG A 274 -2.80 -1.88 2.42
CA ARG A 274 -3.84 -2.59 1.66
C ARG A 274 -3.32 -3.85 0.97
N VAL A 275 -2.11 -3.83 0.41
CA VAL A 275 -1.46 -5.03 -0.18
C VAL A 275 -1.22 -6.11 0.88
N ASN A 276 -0.78 -5.70 2.08
CA ASN A 276 -0.59 -6.63 3.19
C ASN A 276 -1.91 -7.20 3.70
N ALA A 277 -2.98 -6.40 3.78
CA ALA A 277 -4.32 -6.86 4.16
C ALA A 277 -4.88 -7.86 3.12
N GLU A 278 -4.73 -7.54 1.83
CA GLU A 278 -5.08 -8.48 0.75
C GLU A 278 -4.33 -9.81 0.89
N SER A 279 -3.03 -9.74 1.24
CA SER A 279 -2.18 -10.92 1.43
C SER A 279 -2.59 -11.74 2.65
N ALA A 280 -3.05 -11.10 3.73
CA ALA A 280 -3.62 -11.78 4.90
C ALA A 280 -4.91 -12.50 4.53
N ALA A 281 -5.84 -11.82 3.86
CA ALA A 281 -7.10 -12.41 3.38
C ALA A 281 -6.88 -13.56 2.37
N GLU A 282 -5.90 -13.43 1.46
CA GLU A 282 -5.47 -14.49 0.55
C GLU A 282 -4.92 -15.70 1.31
N GLY A 283 -4.06 -15.46 2.29
CA GLY A 283 -3.53 -16.50 3.17
C GLY A 283 -4.62 -17.25 3.92
N ILE A 284 -5.62 -16.54 4.44
CA ILE A 284 -6.79 -17.14 5.11
C ILE A 284 -7.59 -17.98 4.11
N ARG A 285 -7.90 -17.43 2.93
CA ARG A 285 -8.69 -18.10 1.88
C ARG A 285 -8.04 -19.38 1.38
N ASN A 286 -6.70 -19.36 1.22
CA ASN A 286 -5.95 -20.48 0.65
C ASN A 286 -5.50 -21.51 1.72
N TYR A 287 -5.69 -21.24 3.00
CA TYR A 287 -5.36 -22.18 4.06
C TYR A 287 -6.39 -23.32 4.10
N LYS A 288 -5.98 -24.54 3.73
CA LYS A 288 -6.84 -25.72 3.68
C LYS A 288 -7.49 -25.99 5.04
N GLY A 289 -8.83 -25.98 5.07
CA GLY A 289 -9.61 -26.32 6.26
C GLY A 289 -9.72 -25.21 7.31
N LEU A 290 -9.24 -24.00 7.03
CA LEU A 290 -9.41 -22.87 7.94
C LEU A 290 -10.83 -22.33 7.87
N GLU A 291 -11.61 -22.55 8.93
CA GLU A 291 -13.01 -22.12 8.96
C GLU A 291 -13.19 -20.61 8.84
N LEU A 292 -12.22 -19.79 9.29
CA LEU A 292 -12.25 -18.33 9.17
C LEU A 292 -12.50 -17.86 7.72
N ALA A 293 -12.08 -18.64 6.73
CA ALA A 293 -12.29 -18.31 5.31
C ALA A 293 -13.77 -18.19 4.92
N ARG A 294 -14.71 -18.82 5.65
CA ARG A 294 -16.16 -18.73 5.37
C ARG A 294 -16.74 -17.33 5.60
N TYR A 295 -16.02 -16.50 6.34
CA TYR A 295 -16.43 -15.13 6.65
C TYR A 295 -15.85 -14.09 5.67
N LEU A 296 -14.93 -14.50 4.79
CA LEU A 296 -14.41 -13.61 3.76
C LEU A 296 -15.49 -13.28 2.74
N LYS A 297 -15.50 -12.05 2.26
CA LYS A 297 -16.27 -11.68 1.07
C LYS A 297 -15.80 -12.51 -0.14
N PRO A 298 -16.71 -12.84 -1.07
CA PRO A 298 -16.30 -13.37 -2.36
C PRO A 298 -15.35 -12.38 -3.04
N VAL A 299 -14.41 -12.91 -3.82
CA VAL A 299 -13.58 -12.05 -4.67
C VAL A 299 -14.48 -11.50 -5.78
N GLU A 300 -14.81 -10.21 -5.70
CA GLU A 300 -15.59 -9.56 -6.74
C GLU A 300 -14.78 -9.52 -8.04
N LYS A 301 -15.41 -9.95 -9.13
CA LYS A 301 -14.85 -9.86 -10.47
C LYS A 301 -15.60 -8.78 -11.23
N ASP A 302 -14.91 -7.70 -11.59
CA ASP A 302 -15.44 -6.73 -12.53
C ASP A 302 -15.62 -7.41 -13.88
N THR A 303 -16.86 -7.52 -14.34
CA THR A 303 -17.24 -8.13 -15.62
C THR A 303 -17.58 -7.09 -16.67
N VAL A 304 -17.54 -5.80 -16.31
CA VAL A 304 -17.88 -4.67 -17.19
C VAL A 304 -16.62 -4.09 -17.82
N THR A 305 -15.57 -3.85 -17.02
CA THR A 305 -14.29 -3.32 -17.53
C THR A 305 -13.56 -4.39 -18.34
N GLY A 306 -13.19 -4.08 -19.59
CA GLY A 306 -12.57 -5.03 -20.51
C GLY A 306 -13.58 -5.98 -21.21
N ALA A 307 -14.89 -5.79 -21.00
CA ALA A 307 -15.93 -6.65 -21.58
C ALA A 307 -15.99 -6.59 -23.12
N THR A 308 -15.48 -5.53 -23.74
CA THR A 308 -15.47 -5.38 -25.21
C THR A 308 -14.39 -6.21 -25.89
N ARG A 309 -13.48 -6.84 -25.13
CA ARG A 309 -12.33 -7.59 -25.66
C ARG A 309 -12.77 -8.71 -26.59
N LYS A 310 -12.36 -8.62 -27.86
CA LYS A 310 -12.47 -9.72 -28.83
C LYS A 310 -11.32 -10.72 -28.61
N LYS A 311 -11.59 -12.02 -28.78
CA LYS A 311 -10.58 -13.08 -28.59
C LYS A 311 -9.38 -12.84 -29.51
N GLY A 312 -8.18 -12.76 -28.93
CA GLY A 312 -6.93 -12.54 -29.68
C GLY A 312 -6.60 -11.07 -29.95
N ASN A 313 -7.50 -10.14 -29.64
CA ASN A 313 -7.28 -8.71 -29.86
C ASN A 313 -6.95 -7.98 -28.55
N PRO A 314 -6.10 -6.95 -28.61
CA PRO A 314 -5.89 -6.04 -27.48
C PRO A 314 -7.11 -5.13 -27.25
N VAL A 315 -7.13 -4.50 -26.08
CA VAL A 315 -8.04 -3.40 -25.75
C VAL A 315 -7.25 -2.11 -25.60
N LEU A 316 -7.75 -1.04 -26.22
CA LEU A 316 -7.35 0.34 -25.97
C LEU A 316 -8.24 0.94 -24.88
N PHE A 317 -7.69 1.11 -23.68
CA PHE A 317 -8.32 1.83 -22.60
C PHE A 317 -7.98 3.32 -22.67
N THR A 318 -8.96 4.20 -22.49
CA THR A 318 -8.71 5.64 -22.30
C THR A 318 -9.12 6.08 -20.90
N VAL A 319 -8.22 6.81 -20.24
CA VAL A 319 -8.43 7.33 -18.88
C VAL A 319 -8.13 8.82 -18.84
N GLY A 320 -8.91 9.55 -18.06
CA GLY A 320 -8.77 10.99 -17.95
C GLY A 320 -10.01 11.68 -17.42
N ASP A 321 -10.14 12.96 -17.75
CA ASP A 321 -11.15 13.88 -17.26
C ASP A 321 -12.30 14.16 -18.26
N SER A 322 -12.99 15.30 -18.12
CA SER A 322 -14.14 15.68 -18.93
C SER A 322 -13.81 15.98 -20.39
N THR A 323 -12.54 16.23 -20.72
CA THR A 323 -12.07 16.41 -22.10
C THR A 323 -11.81 15.08 -22.81
N VAL A 324 -11.74 13.98 -22.04
CA VAL A 324 -11.65 12.60 -22.56
C VAL A 324 -13.03 11.94 -22.59
N LYS A 325 -13.88 12.16 -21.58
CA LYS A 325 -15.29 11.70 -21.55
C LYS A 325 -16.21 12.69 -20.87
N ASN A 326 -17.30 13.05 -21.52
CA ASN A 326 -18.34 13.94 -20.97
C ASN A 326 -19.71 13.26 -20.98
N THR A 327 -20.79 14.02 -21.17
CA THR A 327 -22.14 13.46 -21.33
C THR A 327 -22.27 12.69 -22.63
N ASP A 328 -21.65 13.15 -23.72
CA ASP A 328 -21.46 12.45 -25.00
C ASP A 328 -22.77 11.87 -25.59
N LYS A 329 -23.89 12.59 -25.45
CA LYS A 329 -25.23 12.12 -25.84
C LYS A 329 -25.95 12.99 -26.87
N ASP A 330 -25.58 14.26 -26.95
CA ASP A 330 -26.19 15.24 -27.86
C ASP A 330 -25.09 15.74 -28.79
N GLU A 331 -25.32 15.78 -30.10
CA GLU A 331 -24.35 16.28 -31.08
C GLU A 331 -23.93 17.74 -30.81
N ASN A 332 -24.82 18.55 -30.22
CA ASN A 332 -24.56 19.92 -29.77
C ASN A 332 -24.06 19.99 -28.32
N GLY A 333 -23.88 18.82 -27.68
CA GLY A 333 -23.40 18.68 -26.31
C GLY A 333 -21.88 18.84 -26.17
N MET A 334 -21.41 18.69 -24.94
CA MET A 334 -19.98 18.60 -24.64
C MET A 334 -19.52 17.17 -24.96
N TRP A 335 -18.42 17.06 -25.69
CA TRP A 335 -17.83 15.79 -26.09
C TRP A 335 -16.39 15.65 -25.61
N GLY A 336 -16.06 14.48 -25.10
CA GLY A 336 -14.67 14.06 -24.88
C GLY A 336 -14.08 13.33 -26.09
N TRP A 337 -12.79 13.52 -26.36
CA TRP A 337 -12.13 12.87 -27.51
C TRP A 337 -12.11 11.34 -27.40
N GLY A 338 -12.10 10.80 -26.19
CA GLY A 338 -12.12 9.35 -25.93
C GLY A 338 -13.40 8.69 -26.39
N SER A 339 -14.49 9.44 -26.56
CA SER A 339 -15.78 8.92 -27.03
C SER A 339 -15.84 8.78 -28.55
N VAL A 340 -14.96 9.47 -29.28
CA VAL A 340 -14.87 9.41 -30.75
C VAL A 340 -13.58 8.77 -31.26
N ILE A 341 -12.62 8.45 -30.38
CA ILE A 341 -11.31 7.90 -30.77
C ILE A 341 -11.43 6.59 -31.55
N HIS A 342 -12.46 5.77 -31.25
CA HIS A 342 -12.73 4.51 -31.95
C HIS A 342 -12.97 4.68 -33.45
N GLU A 343 -13.38 5.87 -33.91
CA GLU A 343 -13.57 6.17 -35.33
C GLU A 343 -12.27 5.99 -36.13
N LEU A 344 -11.11 6.17 -35.48
CA LEU A 344 -9.77 6.15 -36.09
C LEU A 344 -9.07 4.78 -36.07
N PHE A 345 -9.63 3.78 -35.38
CA PHE A 345 -9.02 2.47 -35.19
C PHE A 345 -9.78 1.37 -35.92
N ASP A 346 -9.07 0.39 -36.48
CA ASP A 346 -9.67 -0.83 -37.01
C ASP A 346 -10.26 -1.67 -35.87
N THR A 347 -11.56 -1.51 -35.63
CA THR A 347 -12.29 -2.16 -34.53
C THR A 347 -12.44 -3.67 -34.71
N GLU A 348 -12.05 -4.23 -35.86
CA GLU A 348 -11.91 -5.68 -36.03
C GLU A 348 -10.61 -6.23 -35.48
N ARG A 349 -9.60 -5.38 -35.28
CA ARG A 349 -8.28 -5.75 -34.75
C ARG A 349 -8.03 -5.27 -33.31
N ILE A 350 -8.76 -4.26 -32.83
CA ILE A 350 -8.64 -3.72 -31.47
C ILE A 350 -10.01 -3.31 -30.90
N SER A 351 -10.25 -3.57 -29.63
CA SER A 351 -11.43 -3.03 -28.93
C SER A 351 -11.09 -1.70 -28.25
N VAL A 352 -12.04 -0.76 -28.15
CA VAL A 352 -11.81 0.57 -27.55
C VAL A 352 -12.77 0.81 -26.40
N GLU A 353 -12.25 1.13 -25.22
CA GLU A 353 -13.04 1.41 -24.02
C GLU A 353 -12.69 2.76 -23.38
N ASN A 354 -13.69 3.65 -23.29
CA ASN A 354 -13.54 4.94 -22.64
C ASN A 354 -13.95 4.92 -21.16
N HIS A 355 -12.95 4.89 -20.28
CA HIS A 355 -13.07 4.86 -18.82
C HIS A 355 -12.75 6.20 -18.15
N ALA A 356 -12.58 7.27 -18.91
CA ALA A 356 -12.44 8.60 -18.34
C ALA A 356 -13.69 9.03 -17.58
N LYS A 357 -13.52 9.99 -16.65
CA LYS A 357 -14.62 10.51 -15.84
C LYS A 357 -14.49 12.02 -15.67
N ALA A 358 -15.55 12.73 -16.08
CA ALA A 358 -15.67 14.16 -15.88
C ALA A 358 -15.38 14.61 -14.44
N GLY A 359 -14.59 15.68 -14.35
CA GLY A 359 -14.23 16.35 -13.09
C GLY A 359 -13.21 15.63 -12.21
N ARG A 360 -12.48 14.63 -12.72
CA ARG A 360 -11.41 13.95 -11.96
C ARG A 360 -10.05 14.52 -12.32
N SER A 361 -9.19 14.62 -11.31
CA SER A 361 -7.74 14.74 -11.42
C SER A 361 -7.09 13.35 -11.40
N ALA A 362 -5.79 13.25 -11.65
CA ALA A 362 -5.04 12.01 -11.51
C ALA A 362 -5.21 11.42 -10.10
N ARG A 363 -5.11 12.25 -9.05
CA ARG A 363 -5.33 11.82 -7.67
C ARG A 363 -6.74 11.30 -7.43
N THR A 364 -7.76 12.09 -7.74
CA THR A 364 -9.15 11.70 -7.41
C THR A 364 -9.64 10.54 -8.25
N TYR A 365 -9.07 10.32 -9.43
CA TYR A 365 -9.31 9.11 -10.22
C TYR A 365 -8.80 7.84 -9.52
N LEU A 366 -7.64 7.94 -8.87
CA LEU A 366 -7.09 6.85 -8.04
C LEU A 366 -7.87 6.68 -6.74
N ASP A 367 -8.13 7.76 -6.00
CA ASP A 367 -8.81 7.72 -4.70
C ASP A 367 -10.22 7.12 -4.78
N GLU A 368 -10.92 7.33 -5.89
CA GLU A 368 -12.26 6.76 -6.14
C GLU A 368 -12.23 5.30 -6.62
N GLY A 369 -11.07 4.64 -6.66
CA GLY A 369 -10.91 3.25 -7.11
C GLY A 369 -11.20 3.05 -8.59
N ARG A 370 -11.21 4.12 -9.40
CA ARG A 370 -11.47 4.00 -10.86
C ARG A 370 -10.31 3.33 -11.56
N TRP A 371 -9.10 3.72 -11.20
CA TRP A 371 -7.88 3.12 -11.73
C TRP A 371 -7.81 1.61 -11.45
N ASP A 372 -8.23 1.17 -10.27
CA ASP A 372 -8.16 -0.24 -9.87
C ASP A 372 -8.96 -1.13 -10.84
N LYS A 373 -10.11 -0.66 -11.34
CA LYS A 373 -10.91 -1.40 -12.34
C LYS A 373 -10.12 -1.68 -13.62
N ILE A 374 -9.44 -0.67 -14.16
CA ILE A 374 -8.59 -0.82 -15.34
C ILE A 374 -7.41 -1.74 -15.01
N TYR A 375 -6.70 -1.48 -13.91
CA TYR A 375 -5.57 -2.30 -13.47
C TYR A 375 -5.91 -3.80 -13.35
N HIS A 376 -7.12 -4.12 -12.86
CA HIS A 376 -7.58 -5.51 -12.76
C HIS A 376 -8.02 -6.11 -14.11
N ALA A 377 -8.49 -5.30 -15.06
CA ALA A 377 -8.92 -5.74 -16.39
C ALA A 377 -7.80 -5.88 -17.43
N LEU A 378 -6.65 -5.21 -17.20
CA LEU A 378 -5.50 -5.22 -18.10
C LEU A 378 -4.95 -6.64 -18.33
N GLN A 379 -4.65 -6.91 -19.60
CA GLN A 379 -3.96 -8.10 -20.08
C GLN A 379 -2.69 -7.70 -20.86
N PRO A 380 -1.69 -8.60 -20.97
CA PRO A 380 -0.53 -8.35 -21.81
C PRO A 380 -0.91 -7.99 -23.24
N GLY A 381 -0.28 -6.95 -23.79
CA GLY A 381 -0.56 -6.43 -25.13
C GLY A 381 -1.65 -5.36 -25.22
N ASP A 382 -2.37 -5.07 -24.13
CA ASP A 382 -3.30 -3.93 -24.09
C ASP A 382 -2.59 -2.58 -24.16
N PHE A 383 -3.36 -1.53 -24.45
CA PHE A 383 -2.90 -0.16 -24.53
C PHE A 383 -3.70 0.74 -23.57
N VAL A 384 -3.03 1.73 -22.97
CA VAL A 384 -3.71 2.71 -22.11
C VAL A 384 -3.30 4.13 -22.51
N LEU A 385 -4.25 4.92 -23.00
CA LEU A 385 -4.09 6.37 -23.16
C LEU A 385 -4.42 7.07 -21.84
N ILE A 386 -3.46 7.78 -21.27
CA ILE A 386 -3.57 8.45 -19.97
C ILE A 386 -3.50 9.97 -20.17
N GLN A 387 -4.57 10.70 -19.84
CA GLN A 387 -4.59 12.16 -19.93
C GLN A 387 -5.24 12.83 -18.71
N PHE A 388 -4.45 13.61 -17.97
CA PHE A 388 -4.90 14.45 -16.86
C PHE A 388 -4.23 15.83 -16.91
N GLY A 389 -4.72 16.78 -16.10
CA GLY A 389 -4.16 18.12 -15.97
C GLY A 389 -5.20 19.23 -15.80
N HIS A 390 -6.46 19.04 -16.25
CA HIS A 390 -7.45 20.12 -16.17
C HIS A 390 -8.03 20.34 -14.77
N ASN A 391 -8.07 19.28 -13.93
CA ASN A 391 -8.66 19.30 -12.58
C ASN A 391 -7.61 19.16 -11.46
N ASP A 392 -6.34 19.14 -11.85
CA ASP A 392 -5.17 18.74 -11.07
C ASP A 392 -4.56 19.93 -10.30
N ALA A 393 -5.07 21.14 -10.55
CA ALA A 393 -4.77 22.37 -9.81
C ALA A 393 -5.89 22.78 -8.85
N GLY A 394 -5.56 23.66 -7.89
CA GLY A 394 -6.51 24.26 -6.94
C GLY A 394 -6.36 23.70 -5.53
N ASP A 395 -7.47 23.57 -4.81
CA ASP A 395 -7.47 23.15 -3.42
C ASP A 395 -7.19 21.64 -3.27
N ILE A 396 -6.27 21.33 -2.36
CA ILE A 396 -5.82 19.95 -2.09
C ILE A 396 -6.74 19.26 -1.09
N ASN A 397 -7.14 19.92 0.00
CA ASN A 397 -7.84 19.30 1.13
C ASN A 397 -9.16 19.98 1.51
N THR A 398 -9.52 21.06 0.82
CA THR A 398 -10.75 21.84 1.04
C THR A 398 -11.65 21.79 -0.19
N GLY A 399 -12.92 22.16 -0.03
CA GLY A 399 -13.87 22.30 -1.16
C GLY A 399 -13.99 21.03 -2.02
N LYS A 400 -13.68 21.14 -3.32
CA LYS A 400 -13.70 20.00 -4.24
C LYS A 400 -12.54 19.03 -4.01
N ALA A 401 -11.46 19.46 -3.35
CA ALA A 401 -10.29 18.69 -3.00
C ALA A 401 -9.83 17.79 -4.16
N ARG A 402 -9.46 18.39 -5.31
CA ARG A 402 -9.00 17.63 -6.48
C ARG A 402 -7.50 17.69 -6.68
N ALA A 403 -6.90 18.83 -6.35
CA ALA A 403 -5.52 19.12 -6.67
C ALA A 403 -4.55 18.22 -5.92
N GLU A 404 -3.39 18.03 -6.50
CA GLU A 404 -2.26 17.40 -5.85
C GLU A 404 -1.04 18.33 -5.80
N LEU A 405 0.11 17.85 -5.32
CA LEU A 405 1.30 18.70 -5.25
C LEU A 405 1.81 19.01 -6.67
N PRO A 406 2.24 20.26 -6.95
CA PRO A 406 2.79 20.60 -8.26
C PRO A 406 4.14 19.90 -8.49
N GLY A 407 4.47 19.65 -9.75
CA GLY A 407 5.76 19.10 -10.14
C GLY A 407 5.73 17.67 -10.67
N SER A 408 6.86 17.27 -11.22
CA SER A 408 7.10 15.92 -11.72
C SER A 408 7.92 15.05 -10.75
N GLY A 409 8.33 15.56 -9.58
CA GLY A 409 9.19 14.85 -8.63
C GLY A 409 8.45 13.79 -7.80
N ASN A 410 9.03 13.37 -6.67
CA ASN A 410 8.46 12.38 -5.75
C ASN A 410 7.95 13.01 -4.46
N GLU A 411 7.66 14.31 -4.47
CA GLU A 411 7.20 15.05 -3.31
C GLU A 411 5.88 14.48 -2.80
N SER A 412 5.74 14.46 -1.48
CA SER A 412 4.54 13.99 -0.81
C SER A 412 4.34 14.73 0.50
N LYS A 413 3.08 14.96 0.88
CA LYS A 413 2.73 15.59 2.15
C LYS A 413 1.44 15.00 2.69
N VAL A 414 1.35 14.90 4.00
CA VAL A 414 0.12 14.48 4.67
C VAL A 414 -0.81 15.69 4.81
N PHE A 415 -2.07 15.52 4.41
CA PHE A 415 -3.13 16.51 4.57
C PHE A 415 -4.26 15.91 5.41
N LYS A 416 -4.86 16.72 6.27
CA LYS A 416 -6.15 16.43 6.88
C LYS A 416 -7.24 16.87 5.91
N MET A 417 -8.01 15.93 5.40
CA MET A 417 -9.06 16.15 4.41
C MET A 417 -10.31 16.68 5.11
N GLU A 418 -10.74 17.91 4.81
CA GLU A 418 -11.85 18.55 5.53
C GLU A 418 -13.15 17.77 5.42
N LYS A 419 -13.42 17.22 4.24
CA LYS A 419 -14.69 16.52 3.95
C LYS A 419 -14.86 15.22 4.74
N THR A 420 -13.77 14.52 5.03
CA THR A 420 -13.79 13.18 5.63
C THR A 420 -13.20 13.16 7.04
N ASP A 421 -12.62 14.27 7.50
CA ASP A 421 -11.83 14.39 8.72
C ASP A 421 -10.65 13.39 8.80
N SER A 422 -10.25 12.80 7.67
CA SER A 422 -9.22 11.76 7.61
C SER A 422 -7.88 12.31 7.10
N TYR A 423 -6.77 11.68 7.50
CA TYR A 423 -5.45 12.02 7.00
C TYR A 423 -5.11 11.21 5.74
N GLN A 424 -4.57 11.89 4.72
CA GLN A 424 -4.18 11.29 3.44
C GLN A 424 -2.80 11.81 3.02
N VAL A 425 -1.96 10.91 2.49
CA VAL A 425 -0.73 11.31 1.79
C VAL A 425 -1.11 11.74 0.38
N VAL A 426 -0.79 12.99 0.04
CA VAL A 426 -0.95 13.55 -1.30
C VAL A 426 0.42 13.67 -1.92
N TYR A 427 0.58 13.14 -3.12
CA TYR A 427 1.83 13.12 -3.87
C TYR A 427 1.86 14.22 -4.94
N SER A 428 2.98 14.37 -5.65
CA SER A 428 3.05 15.26 -6.83
C SER A 428 2.26 14.71 -8.02
N PHE A 429 1.86 15.59 -8.93
CA PHE A 429 1.18 15.21 -10.17
C PHE A 429 1.97 14.16 -10.97
N GLY A 430 3.27 14.36 -11.16
CA GLY A 430 4.11 13.39 -11.87
C GLY A 430 4.22 12.04 -11.15
N TRP A 431 4.16 12.02 -9.82
CA TRP A 431 4.13 10.76 -9.07
C TRP A 431 2.90 9.92 -9.42
N TYR A 432 1.70 10.52 -9.50
CA TYR A 432 0.48 9.79 -9.86
C TYR A 432 0.55 9.24 -11.28
N LEU A 433 1.05 10.02 -12.24
CA LEU A 433 1.25 9.55 -13.61
C LEU A 433 2.22 8.37 -13.67
N ARG A 434 3.37 8.45 -12.97
CA ARG A 434 4.32 7.33 -12.91
C ARG A 434 3.72 6.10 -12.26
N LYS A 435 2.89 6.24 -11.23
CA LYS A 435 2.14 5.13 -10.64
C LYS A 435 1.28 4.42 -11.68
N PHE A 436 0.52 5.15 -12.49
CA PHE A 436 -0.29 4.56 -13.57
C PHE A 436 0.59 3.87 -14.62
N ILE A 437 1.67 4.51 -15.05
CA ILE A 437 2.61 3.93 -16.03
C ILE A 437 3.20 2.61 -15.52
N MET A 438 3.69 2.58 -14.27
CA MET A 438 4.28 1.38 -13.68
C MET A 438 3.25 0.23 -13.57
N ASP A 439 2.01 0.54 -13.21
CA ASP A 439 0.92 -0.43 -13.13
C ASP A 439 0.59 -1.04 -14.50
N VAL A 440 0.54 -0.23 -15.56
CA VAL A 440 0.29 -0.70 -16.92
C VAL A 440 1.40 -1.63 -17.38
N LYS A 441 2.67 -1.22 -17.15
CA LYS A 441 3.84 -2.04 -17.50
C LYS A 441 3.89 -3.36 -16.75
N GLU A 442 3.56 -3.36 -15.46
CA GLU A 442 3.51 -4.60 -14.66
C GLU A 442 2.52 -5.62 -15.26
N LYS A 443 1.42 -5.15 -15.85
CA LYS A 443 0.41 -5.99 -16.50
C LYS A 443 0.80 -6.46 -17.91
N GLY A 444 1.97 -6.05 -18.40
CA GLY A 444 2.43 -6.32 -19.77
C GLY A 444 1.71 -5.49 -20.83
N ALA A 445 1.02 -4.43 -20.42
CA ALA A 445 0.35 -3.49 -21.31
C ALA A 445 1.25 -2.29 -21.63
N VAL A 446 0.87 -1.49 -22.62
CA VAL A 446 1.64 -0.35 -23.13
C VAL A 446 1.00 0.97 -22.67
N PRO A 447 1.65 1.74 -21.78
CA PRO A 447 1.17 3.07 -21.41
C PRO A 447 1.58 4.13 -22.43
N ILE A 448 0.63 4.99 -22.80
CA ILE A 448 0.83 6.16 -23.63
C ILE A 448 0.24 7.36 -22.90
N VAL A 449 1.09 8.33 -22.60
CA VAL A 449 0.74 9.50 -21.79
C VAL A 449 0.54 10.71 -22.69
N LEU A 450 -0.56 11.42 -22.51
CA LEU A 450 -0.93 12.57 -23.31
C LEU A 450 -0.87 13.83 -22.44
N SER A 451 -0.26 14.91 -22.92
CA SER A 451 -0.52 16.24 -22.32
C SER A 451 -2.00 16.59 -22.49
N HIS A 452 -2.64 17.23 -21.50
CA HIS A 452 -4.06 17.57 -21.61
C HIS A 452 -4.32 18.56 -22.76
N THR A 453 -5.53 18.50 -23.31
CA THR A 453 -5.96 19.33 -24.44
C THR A 453 -5.82 20.83 -24.16
N PRO A 454 -5.55 21.66 -25.18
CA PRO A 454 -5.50 23.11 -25.00
C PRO A 454 -6.89 23.66 -24.63
N ARG A 455 -6.91 24.76 -23.88
CA ARG A 455 -8.13 25.54 -23.61
C ARG A 455 -8.34 26.57 -24.72
N ASN A 456 -9.59 26.99 -24.94
CA ASN A 456 -9.90 28.14 -25.79
C ASN A 456 -9.55 29.46 -25.07
N LYS A 457 -8.25 29.67 -24.86
CA LYS A 457 -7.70 30.85 -24.20
C LYS A 457 -6.56 31.35 -25.05
N PHE A 458 -6.72 32.58 -25.54
CA PHE A 458 -5.71 33.28 -26.32
C PHE A 458 -5.29 34.50 -25.52
N ASP A 459 -3.99 34.74 -25.45
CA ASP A 459 -3.39 35.94 -24.90
C ASP A 459 -2.50 36.57 -25.97
N ASN A 460 -2.70 37.85 -26.25
CA ASN A 460 -1.99 38.58 -27.30
C ASN A 460 -1.94 37.86 -28.67
N GLY A 461 -3.02 37.16 -29.03
CA GLY A 461 -3.15 36.42 -30.28
C GLY A 461 -2.57 35.00 -30.26
N GLU A 462 -1.93 34.58 -29.16
CA GLU A 462 -1.34 33.25 -29.00
C GLU A 462 -2.16 32.38 -28.05
N ILE A 463 -2.43 31.14 -28.43
CA ILE A 463 -3.13 30.18 -27.58
C ILE A 463 -2.27 29.78 -26.38
N GLU A 464 -2.87 29.75 -25.20
CA GLU A 464 -2.22 29.35 -23.95
C GLU A 464 -1.63 27.94 -24.09
N ARG A 465 -0.32 27.82 -23.86
CA ARG A 465 0.40 26.55 -23.87
C ARG A 465 0.74 26.11 -22.46
N ASN A 466 0.63 24.80 -22.21
CA ASN A 466 1.01 24.25 -20.92
C ASN A 466 2.46 23.73 -20.88
N THR A 467 3.40 24.49 -21.47
CA THR A 467 4.81 24.10 -21.60
C THR A 467 5.62 24.26 -20.31
N ASN A 468 5.07 24.93 -19.30
CA ASN A 468 5.76 25.21 -18.04
C ASN A 468 5.11 24.59 -16.79
N SER A 469 3.97 23.91 -16.91
CA SER A 469 3.29 23.25 -15.77
C SER A 469 2.87 21.81 -16.10
N PHE A 470 1.58 21.46 -16.04
CA PHE A 470 1.10 20.09 -16.26
C PHE A 470 1.56 19.47 -17.59
N GLY A 471 1.66 20.22 -18.69
CA GLY A 471 2.18 19.66 -19.94
C GLY A 471 3.66 19.24 -19.84
N LYS A 472 4.48 20.08 -19.19
CA LYS A 472 5.88 19.76 -18.84
C LYS A 472 5.96 18.56 -17.89
N TRP A 473 5.21 18.57 -16.80
CA TRP A 473 5.27 17.51 -15.80
C TRP A 473 4.76 16.17 -16.33
N THR A 474 3.77 16.19 -17.23
CA THR A 474 3.31 14.99 -17.94
C THR A 474 4.44 14.39 -18.78
N ARG A 475 5.14 15.23 -19.55
CA ARG A 475 6.29 14.79 -20.37
C ARG A 475 7.39 14.19 -19.49
N GLU A 476 7.83 14.93 -18.48
CA GLU A 476 8.89 14.49 -17.56
C GLU A 476 8.53 13.18 -16.84
N ALA A 477 7.27 13.03 -16.43
CA ALA A 477 6.81 11.79 -15.80
C ALA A 477 6.79 10.60 -16.77
N ALA A 478 6.37 10.82 -18.02
CA ALA A 478 6.38 9.80 -19.05
C ALA A 478 7.81 9.35 -19.40
N GLU A 479 8.72 10.31 -19.61
CA GLU A 479 10.14 10.06 -19.89
C GLU A 479 10.82 9.33 -18.73
N ALA A 480 10.64 9.81 -17.49
CA ALA A 480 11.24 9.21 -16.30
C ALA A 480 10.78 7.76 -16.06
N ALA A 481 9.56 7.41 -16.47
CA ALA A 481 9.05 6.04 -16.36
C ALA A 481 9.16 5.25 -17.68
N GLY A 482 9.75 5.82 -18.73
CA GLY A 482 9.94 5.20 -20.05
C GLY A 482 8.64 4.82 -20.76
N ALA A 483 7.60 5.66 -20.68
CA ALA A 483 6.36 5.51 -21.42
C ALA A 483 6.38 6.32 -22.72
N TYR A 484 5.53 5.95 -23.68
CA TYR A 484 5.29 6.81 -24.85
C TYR A 484 4.64 8.11 -24.41
N PHE A 485 5.07 9.23 -24.99
CA PHE A 485 4.50 10.55 -24.74
C PHE A 485 4.02 11.16 -26.05
N ILE A 486 2.79 11.69 -26.04
CA ILE A 486 2.25 12.51 -27.12
C ILE A 486 1.91 13.89 -26.57
N ASP A 487 2.51 14.92 -27.16
CA ASP A 487 2.24 16.30 -26.78
C ASP A 487 0.93 16.81 -27.43
N LEU A 488 -0.20 16.23 -27.01
CA LEU A 488 -1.51 16.57 -27.54
C LEU A 488 -1.86 18.06 -27.34
N ASN A 489 -1.42 18.68 -26.23
CA ASN A 489 -1.55 20.12 -26.00
C ASN A 489 -0.90 20.91 -27.15
N LYS A 490 0.33 20.54 -27.52
CA LYS A 490 1.03 21.18 -28.64
C LYS A 490 0.33 20.89 -29.96
N ILE A 491 0.09 19.63 -30.30
CA ILE A 491 -0.45 19.23 -31.62
C ILE A 491 -1.81 19.86 -31.87
N SER A 492 -2.74 19.75 -30.92
CA SER A 492 -4.06 20.38 -31.05
C SER A 492 -3.99 21.90 -30.94
N GLY A 493 -3.11 22.43 -30.09
CA GLY A 493 -2.95 23.87 -29.94
C GLY A 493 -2.41 24.53 -31.21
N ASP A 494 -1.49 23.89 -31.92
CA ASP A 494 -0.95 24.39 -33.19
C ASP A 494 -2.05 24.50 -34.26
N LYS A 495 -2.95 23.51 -34.33
CA LYS A 495 -4.11 23.53 -35.24
C LYS A 495 -5.10 24.64 -34.88
N LEU A 496 -5.35 24.87 -33.59
CA LEU A 496 -6.24 25.94 -33.14
C LEU A 496 -5.60 27.33 -33.33
N GLN A 497 -4.29 27.44 -33.14
CA GLN A 497 -3.52 28.66 -33.39
C GLN A 497 -3.59 29.05 -34.86
N ASP A 498 -3.27 28.11 -35.76
CA ASP A 498 -3.33 28.32 -37.22
C ASP A 498 -4.74 28.75 -37.65
N MET A 499 -5.77 28.08 -37.14
CA MET A 499 -7.16 28.44 -37.41
C MET A 499 -7.54 29.82 -36.84
N GLY A 500 -7.07 30.16 -35.64
CA GLY A 500 -7.27 31.47 -35.05
C GLY A 500 -6.67 32.58 -35.91
N TYR A 501 -5.45 32.36 -36.42
CA TYR A 501 -4.73 33.30 -37.27
C TYR A 501 -5.37 33.44 -38.66
N ASN A 502 -5.68 32.31 -39.31
CA ASN A 502 -6.13 32.29 -40.72
C ASN A 502 -7.65 32.48 -40.88
N GLN A 503 -8.46 32.07 -39.90
CA GLN A 503 -9.92 32.00 -40.01
C GLN A 503 -10.65 32.78 -38.89
N GLY A 504 -9.93 33.25 -37.88
CA GLY A 504 -10.46 34.03 -36.77
C GLY A 504 -10.96 33.21 -35.58
N LEU A 505 -10.89 33.80 -34.38
CA LEU A 505 -11.23 33.16 -33.10
C LEU A 505 -12.69 32.68 -33.01
N ARG A 506 -13.61 33.26 -33.79
CA ARG A 506 -15.00 32.77 -33.84
C ARG A 506 -15.09 31.36 -34.41
N VAL A 507 -14.24 31.02 -35.38
CA VAL A 507 -14.19 29.66 -35.95
C VAL A 507 -13.60 28.68 -34.94
N VAL A 508 -12.55 29.09 -34.22
CA VAL A 508 -11.97 28.33 -33.10
C VAL A 508 -13.04 28.03 -32.04
N GLY A 509 -13.88 29.02 -31.71
CA GLY A 509 -15.00 28.85 -30.77
C GLY A 509 -15.96 27.71 -31.13
N THR A 510 -16.10 27.34 -32.41
CA THR A 510 -16.97 26.21 -32.82
C THR A 510 -16.43 24.82 -32.42
N TYR A 511 -15.17 24.74 -32.01
CA TYR A 511 -14.55 23.50 -31.50
C TYR A 511 -14.78 23.32 -30.01
N PHE A 512 -15.30 24.35 -29.33
CA PHE A 512 -15.63 24.33 -27.91
C PHE A 512 -17.15 24.44 -27.72
N ASN A 513 -17.62 24.05 -26.55
CA ASN A 513 -19.04 24.13 -26.22
C ASN A 513 -19.26 24.89 -24.91
N HIS A 514 -19.96 26.02 -24.98
CA HIS A 514 -20.38 26.90 -23.88
C HIS A 514 -19.30 27.43 -22.93
N ASP A 515 -18.08 26.89 -22.91
CA ASP A 515 -16.95 27.33 -22.11
C ASP A 515 -15.60 27.14 -22.81
N HIS A 516 -14.51 27.47 -22.13
CA HIS A 516 -13.16 27.45 -22.69
C HIS A 516 -12.44 26.09 -22.57
N THR A 517 -13.07 25.04 -22.07
CA THR A 517 -12.43 23.75 -21.77
C THR A 517 -13.10 22.58 -22.46
N HIS A 518 -14.42 22.52 -22.44
CA HIS A 518 -15.14 21.39 -22.99
C HIS A 518 -15.33 21.54 -24.49
N THR A 519 -14.94 20.52 -25.25
CA THR A 519 -15.03 20.53 -26.70
C THR A 519 -16.44 20.22 -27.19
N SER A 520 -16.81 20.76 -28.35
CA SER A 520 -17.94 20.25 -29.15
C SER A 520 -17.56 18.90 -29.78
N LEU A 521 -18.50 18.20 -30.42
CA LEU A 521 -18.20 16.98 -31.18
C LEU A 521 -17.09 17.19 -32.23
N LYS A 522 -17.11 18.36 -32.89
CA LYS A 522 -16.08 18.77 -33.85
C LYS A 522 -14.69 18.90 -33.19
N GLY A 523 -14.64 19.51 -32.00
CA GLY A 523 -13.44 19.62 -31.17
C GLY A 523 -12.89 18.27 -30.72
N ALA A 524 -13.77 17.40 -30.21
CA ALA A 524 -13.41 16.05 -29.78
C ALA A 524 -12.78 15.24 -30.92
N ARG A 525 -13.36 15.30 -32.13
CA ARG A 525 -12.81 14.65 -33.33
C ARG A 525 -11.47 15.24 -33.77
N MET A 526 -11.27 16.55 -33.62
CA MET A 526 -9.98 17.20 -33.91
C MET A 526 -8.90 16.68 -32.95
N ASN A 527 -9.19 16.65 -31.65
CA ASN A 527 -8.28 16.10 -30.64
C ASN A 527 -7.97 14.61 -30.89
N ALA A 528 -8.98 13.81 -31.23
CA ALA A 528 -8.76 12.40 -31.60
C ALA A 528 -7.79 12.25 -32.78
N ARG A 529 -7.95 13.07 -33.84
CA ARG A 529 -7.02 13.08 -34.99
C ARG A 529 -5.62 13.52 -34.58
N SER A 530 -5.48 14.52 -33.71
CA SER A 530 -4.19 14.94 -33.16
C SER A 530 -3.48 13.82 -32.39
N ILE A 531 -4.22 12.95 -31.69
CA ILE A 531 -3.65 11.76 -31.05
C ILE A 531 -3.13 10.78 -32.11
N ALA A 532 -3.89 10.54 -33.18
CA ALA A 532 -3.43 9.68 -34.28
C ALA A 532 -2.18 10.24 -34.98
N ASP A 533 -2.11 11.56 -35.19
CA ASP A 533 -0.91 12.23 -35.72
C ASP A 533 0.29 12.04 -34.78
N GLY A 534 0.06 12.20 -33.47
CA GLY A 534 1.06 11.94 -32.44
C GLY A 534 1.55 10.49 -32.43
N LEU A 535 0.64 9.51 -32.53
CA LEU A 535 0.98 8.09 -32.61
C LEU A 535 1.85 7.77 -33.83
N LYS A 536 1.50 8.32 -35.00
CA LYS A 536 2.26 8.15 -36.25
C LYS A 536 3.69 8.70 -36.14
N ALA A 537 3.91 9.71 -35.31
CA ALA A 537 5.24 10.30 -35.05
C ALA A 537 6.08 9.51 -34.02
N THR A 538 5.52 8.45 -33.43
CA THR A 538 6.23 7.57 -32.48
C THR A 538 6.46 6.17 -33.06
N ASP A 539 7.30 5.39 -32.39
CA ASP A 539 7.45 3.94 -32.59
C ASP A 539 6.41 3.12 -31.78
N CYS A 540 5.39 3.76 -31.21
CA CYS A 540 4.34 3.08 -30.46
C CYS A 540 3.56 2.09 -31.34
N PRO A 541 3.46 0.80 -30.96
CA PRO A 541 2.77 -0.21 -31.78
C PRO A 541 1.25 0.01 -31.88
N LEU A 542 0.66 0.87 -31.04
CA LEU A 542 -0.75 1.24 -31.18
C LEU A 542 -1.07 1.85 -32.56
N LYS A 543 -0.09 2.48 -33.22
CA LYS A 543 -0.28 3.10 -34.55
C LYS A 543 -0.65 2.09 -35.64
N ASP A 544 -0.28 0.82 -35.47
CA ASP A 544 -0.53 -0.25 -36.46
C ASP A 544 -2.00 -0.72 -36.49
N PHE A 545 -2.81 -0.19 -35.57
CA PHE A 545 -4.25 -0.41 -35.48
C PHE A 545 -5.06 0.78 -36.01
N LEU A 546 -4.42 1.87 -36.45
CA LEU A 546 -5.12 2.98 -37.11
C LEU A 546 -5.66 2.53 -38.49
N LYS A 547 -6.79 3.10 -38.91
CA LYS A 547 -7.39 2.87 -40.23
C LYS A 547 -6.62 3.54 -41.38
#